data_AF-A0A7R9HE76-F1
#
_entry.id   AF-A0A7R9HE76-F1
#
_cell.length_a   1.000
_cell.length_b   1.000
_cell.length_c   1.000
_cell.angle_alpha   90.00
_cell.angle_beta   90.00
_cell.angle_gamma   90.00
#
_symmetry.space_group_name_H-M   'P 1'
#
loop_
_entity.id
_entity.type
_entity.pdbx_description
1 polymer ?
#
loop_
_entity_poly.entity_id
_entity_poly.type
_entity_poly.pdbx_seq_one_letter_code
_entity_poly.pdbx_strand_id
1 'polypeptide(L)'
;MCDTHALLNAVGIPKMQVPPAEPFVLPALQIDRDLDSLKIKAHLENIQAFGGSAFVVDKLSVDPHKLTLAMTVTVPSLYVVTDYDVNGRLLLVPLRGKGVFKGNFSE
;
A
#
# COMPACT_ATOMS: atom_id res chain seq x y z
N MET A 1 -31.19 -19.98 -14.57
CA MET A 1 -31.10 -18.63 -13.99
C MET A 1 -29.84 -18.65 -13.12
N CYS A 2 -28.70 -18.27 -13.69
CA CYS A 2 -27.41 -18.30 -12.99
C CYS A 2 -27.15 -16.92 -12.40
N ASP A 3 -27.19 -16.83 -11.08
CA ASP A 3 -26.77 -15.66 -10.32
C ASP A 3 -25.29 -15.38 -10.59
N THR A 4 -25.05 -14.36 -11.42
CA THR A 4 -23.72 -13.99 -11.92
C THR A 4 -23.18 -12.76 -11.16
N HIS A 5 -23.31 -12.76 -9.83
CA HIS A 5 -22.88 -11.63 -8.99
C HIS A 5 -21.69 -11.94 -8.07
N ALA A 6 -21.08 -13.15 -8.16
CA ALA A 6 -20.10 -13.60 -7.16
C ALA A 6 -18.69 -13.94 -7.66
N LEU A 7 -18.28 -13.58 -8.89
CA LEU A 7 -17.00 -14.08 -9.46
C LEU A 7 -16.01 -13.01 -9.95
N LEU A 8 -16.13 -11.74 -9.54
CA LEU A 8 -15.22 -10.70 -10.05
C LEU A 8 -13.96 -10.44 -9.21
N ASN A 9 -13.88 -10.89 -7.95
CA ASN A 9 -12.90 -10.34 -7.00
C ASN A 9 -11.74 -11.27 -6.60
N ALA A 10 -11.63 -12.49 -7.15
CA ALA A 10 -10.60 -13.45 -6.69
C ALA A 10 -9.77 -14.13 -7.79
N VAL A 11 -10.15 -14.02 -9.06
CA VAL A 11 -9.41 -14.66 -10.16
C VAL A 11 -9.17 -13.59 -11.22
N GLY A 12 -7.95 -13.03 -11.24
CA GLY A 12 -7.55 -12.03 -12.23
C GLY A 12 -7.94 -12.46 -13.65
N ILE A 13 -8.41 -11.53 -14.48
CA ILE A 13 -8.91 -11.82 -15.83
C ILE A 13 -7.71 -12.13 -16.74
N PRO A 14 -7.43 -13.42 -17.07
CA PRO A 14 -6.16 -13.80 -17.71
C PRO A 14 -6.05 -13.28 -19.16
N LYS A 15 -7.19 -12.97 -19.79
CA LYS A 15 -7.24 -12.41 -21.15
C LYS A 15 -6.72 -10.97 -21.26
N MET A 16 -6.57 -10.25 -20.14
CA MET A 16 -6.16 -8.83 -20.15
C MET A 16 -4.76 -8.60 -19.54
N GLN A 17 -3.99 -9.64 -19.20
CA GLN A 17 -2.68 -9.53 -18.53
C GLN A 17 -2.71 -8.67 -17.26
N VAL A 18 -3.86 -8.61 -16.57
CA VAL A 18 -3.97 -7.87 -15.32
C VAL A 18 -3.38 -8.75 -14.22
N PRO A 19 -2.30 -8.32 -13.54
CA PRO A 19 -1.73 -9.09 -12.43
C PRO A 19 -2.76 -9.25 -11.31
N PRO A 20 -2.57 -10.22 -10.39
CA PRO A 20 -3.39 -10.31 -9.19
C PRO A 20 -3.46 -8.95 -8.50
N ALA A 21 -4.67 -8.47 -8.19
CA ALA A 21 -4.84 -7.20 -7.48
C ALA A 21 -4.28 -7.29 -6.04
N GLU A 22 -4.21 -8.51 -5.49
CA GLU A 22 -3.66 -8.79 -4.18
C GLU A 22 -2.81 -10.09 -4.16
N PRO A 23 -1.73 -10.13 -3.35
CA PRO A 23 -1.16 -9.00 -2.63
C PRO A 23 -0.50 -7.99 -3.57
N PHE A 24 -0.53 -6.71 -3.20
CA PHE A 24 0.37 -5.74 -3.81
C PHE A 24 1.79 -6.02 -3.31
N VAL A 25 2.67 -6.43 -4.22
CA VAL A 25 4.06 -6.80 -3.92
C VAL A 25 4.99 -5.69 -4.36
N LEU A 26 5.79 -5.17 -3.42
CA LEU A 26 6.85 -4.21 -3.71
C LEU A 26 8.20 -4.80 -3.27
N PRO A 27 9.15 -5.04 -4.19
CA PRO A 27 10.40 -5.74 -3.87
C PRO A 27 11.24 -5.02 -2.81
N ALA A 28 11.35 -3.69 -2.95
CA ALA A 28 12.07 -2.86 -2.00
C ALA A 28 11.52 -1.43 -1.98
N LEU A 29 11.60 -0.79 -0.82
CA LEU A 29 11.33 0.63 -0.63
C LEU A 29 12.38 1.21 0.31
N GLN A 30 12.99 2.32 -0.12
CA GLN A 30 13.93 3.06 0.70
C GLN A 30 13.29 4.37 1.16
N ILE A 31 13.33 4.62 2.46
CA ILE A 31 12.86 5.84 3.09
C ILE A 31 14.09 6.56 3.63
N ASP A 32 14.33 7.79 3.16
CA ASP A 32 15.33 8.69 3.73
C ASP A 32 14.62 10.01 4.05
N ARG A 33 14.39 10.26 5.34
CA ARG A 33 13.74 11.49 5.81
C ARG A 33 14.66 12.16 6.82
N ASP A 34 14.94 13.43 6.55
CA ASP A 34 15.71 14.30 7.43
C ASP A 34 14.87 15.53 7.77
N LEU A 35 14.23 15.49 8.92
CA LEU A 35 13.47 16.58 9.53
C LEU A 35 14.15 16.96 10.86
N ASP A 36 13.95 18.19 11.32
CA ASP A 36 14.61 18.70 12.54
C ASP A 36 14.43 17.78 13.76
N SER A 37 13.25 17.18 13.91
CA SER A 37 12.92 16.28 15.01
C SER A 37 13.05 14.80 14.67
N LEU A 38 13.21 14.43 13.40
CA LEU A 38 13.18 13.04 12.94
C LEU A 38 14.16 12.82 11.78
N LYS A 39 15.20 12.04 12.05
CA LYS A 39 16.07 11.49 11.02
C LYS A 39 15.79 10.00 10.92
N ILE A 40 15.40 9.49 9.75
CA ILE A 40 15.15 8.06 9.57
C ILE A 40 15.63 7.60 8.20
N LYS A 41 16.42 6.53 8.21
CA LYS A 41 16.75 5.71 7.05
C LYS A 41 16.15 4.34 7.27
N ALA A 42 15.23 3.94 6.39
CA ALA A 42 14.62 2.62 6.42
C ALA A 42 14.78 1.94 5.07
N HIS A 43 15.21 0.68 5.12
CA HIS A 43 15.18 -0.23 3.99
C HIS A 43 14.10 -1.26 4.27
N LEU A 44 13.08 -1.27 3.41
CA LEU A 44 12.00 -2.24 3.47
C LEU A 44 12.14 -3.18 2.29
N GLU A 45 12.06 -4.47 2.53
CA GLU A 45 12.13 -5.52 1.51
C GLU A 45 10.94 -6.46 1.65
N ASN A 46 10.65 -7.20 0.57
CA ASN A 46 9.61 -8.24 0.53
C ASN A 46 8.24 -7.72 1.00
N ILE A 47 7.89 -6.49 0.62
CA ILE A 47 6.65 -5.85 1.06
C ILE A 47 5.47 -6.54 0.38
N GLN A 48 4.55 -7.04 1.19
CA GLN A 48 3.28 -7.63 0.76
C GLN A 48 2.15 -6.90 1.47
N ALA A 49 1.27 -6.27 0.69
CA ALA A 49 0.09 -5.59 1.19
C ALA A 49 -1.20 -6.27 0.70
N PHE A 50 -2.15 -6.47 1.61
CA PHE A 50 -3.43 -7.15 1.41
C PHE A 50 -4.59 -6.22 1.78
N GLY A 51 -5.76 -6.39 1.15
CA GLY A 51 -6.96 -5.57 1.37
C GLY A 51 -7.04 -4.28 0.53
N GLY A 52 -5.97 -3.94 -0.20
CA GLY A 52 -5.92 -2.76 -1.06
C GLY A 52 -6.90 -2.80 -2.24
N SER A 53 -7.39 -3.98 -2.66
CA SER A 53 -8.38 -4.14 -3.73
C SER A 53 -9.81 -3.84 -3.28
N ALA A 54 -10.08 -3.88 -1.97
CA ALA A 54 -11.38 -3.56 -1.39
C ALA A 54 -11.60 -2.05 -1.19
N PHE A 55 -10.88 -1.21 -1.94
CA PHE A 55 -10.99 0.23 -1.84
C PHE A 55 -12.38 0.71 -2.30
N VAL A 56 -12.86 1.78 -1.65
CA VAL A 56 -14.09 2.47 -1.98
C VAL A 56 -13.72 3.82 -2.58
N VAL A 57 -14.31 4.17 -3.73
CA VAL A 57 -14.12 5.49 -4.34
C VAL A 57 -15.12 6.46 -3.72
N ASP A 58 -14.62 7.44 -2.97
CA ASP A 58 -15.45 8.44 -2.29
C ASP A 58 -15.83 9.59 -3.24
N LYS A 59 -14.86 10.02 -4.04
CA LYS A 59 -15.02 11.14 -4.99
C LYS A 59 -14.19 10.89 -6.24
N LEU A 60 -14.77 11.20 -7.39
CA LEU A 60 -14.12 11.17 -8.69
C LEU A 60 -14.38 12.50 -9.41
N SER A 61 -13.32 13.20 -9.80
CA SER A 61 -13.38 14.45 -10.54
C SER A 61 -12.51 14.34 -11.80
N VAL A 62 -13.11 14.59 -12.95
CA VAL A 62 -12.45 14.53 -14.25
C VAL A 62 -12.54 15.89 -14.92
N ASP A 63 -11.39 16.48 -15.26
CA ASP A 63 -11.31 17.66 -16.11
C ASP A 63 -10.68 17.26 -17.45
N PRO A 64 -11.49 17.00 -18.50
CA PRO A 64 -10.99 16.58 -19.79
C PRO A 64 -10.26 17.69 -20.54
N HIS A 65 -10.52 18.96 -20.23
CA HIS A 65 -9.81 20.09 -20.84
C HIS A 65 -8.39 20.21 -20.28
N LYS A 66 -8.20 19.90 -18.99
CA LYS A 66 -6.89 19.85 -18.35
C LYS A 66 -6.25 18.46 -18.32
N LEU A 67 -6.92 17.45 -18.89
CA LEU A 67 -6.52 16.03 -18.83
C LEU A 67 -6.19 15.58 -17.39
N THR A 68 -6.94 16.07 -16.41
CA THR A 68 -6.70 15.81 -14.99
C THR A 68 -7.75 14.87 -14.43
N LEU A 69 -7.30 13.84 -13.74
CA LEU A 69 -8.12 12.91 -12.97
C LEU A 69 -7.76 13.07 -11.49
N ALA A 70 -8.74 13.43 -10.67
CA ALA A 70 -8.60 13.45 -9.22
C ALA A 70 -9.57 12.45 -8.61
N MET A 71 -9.06 11.60 -7.73
CA MET A 71 -9.85 10.56 -7.06
C MET A 71 -9.52 10.54 -5.57
N THR A 72 -10.55 10.45 -4.74
CA THR A 72 -10.43 10.15 -3.31
C THR A 72 -10.89 8.71 -3.11
N VAL A 73 -10.06 7.91 -2.45
CA VAL A 73 -10.34 6.51 -2.16
C VAL A 73 -10.12 6.22 -0.69
N THR A 74 -10.98 5.37 -0.13
CA THR A 74 -10.87 4.80 1.20
C THR A 74 -10.48 3.34 1.09
N VAL A 75 -9.52 2.88 1.89
CA VAL A 75 -9.12 1.47 1.96
C VAL A 75 -9.55 0.95 3.34
N PRO A 76 -10.64 0.17 3.46
CA PRO A 76 -11.24 -0.18 4.75
C PRO A 76 -10.32 -1.02 5.65
N SER A 77 -9.49 -1.88 5.05
CA SER A 77 -8.53 -2.70 5.76
C SER A 77 -7.30 -2.92 4.91
N LEU A 78 -6.14 -2.71 5.51
CA LEU A 78 -4.84 -2.92 4.90
C LEU A 78 -3.98 -3.72 5.86
N TYR A 79 -3.57 -4.91 5.45
CA TYR A 79 -2.59 -5.71 6.19
C TYR A 79 -1.26 -5.72 5.43
N VAL A 80 -0.16 -5.41 6.12
CA VAL A 80 1.17 -5.30 5.52
C VAL A 80 2.15 -6.22 6.23
N VAL A 81 2.94 -6.96 5.46
CA VAL A 81 4.09 -7.75 5.93
C VAL A 81 5.32 -7.29 5.16
N THR A 82 6.42 -6.99 5.86
CA THR A 82 7.69 -6.59 5.23
C THR A 82 8.86 -6.88 6.15
N ASP A 83 10.03 -7.13 5.56
CA ASP A 83 11.30 -7.12 6.27
C ASP A 83 11.81 -5.68 6.35
N TYR A 84 12.11 -5.20 7.55
CA TYR A 84 12.60 -3.84 7.76
C TYR A 84 14.02 -3.84 8.33
N ASP A 85 14.81 -2.86 7.91
CA ASP A 85 16.06 -2.44 8.51
C ASP A 85 16.02 -0.92 8.69
N VAL A 86 15.86 -0.49 9.94
CA VAL A 86 15.64 0.92 10.30
C VAL A 86 16.83 1.41 11.11
N ASN A 87 17.36 2.55 10.70
CA ASN A 87 18.35 3.32 11.44
C ASN A 87 17.93 4.79 11.42
N GLY A 88 17.61 5.31 12.59
CA GLY A 88 17.13 6.67 12.75
C GLY A 88 17.36 7.22 14.14
N ARG A 89 16.81 8.41 14.35
CA ARG A 89 16.82 9.13 15.61
C ARG A 89 15.60 10.04 15.65
N LEU A 90 14.84 9.90 16.73
CA LEU A 90 13.78 10.83 17.10
C LEU A 90 14.33 11.77 18.16
N LEU A 91 14.51 13.05 17.82
CA LEU A 91 15.20 14.04 18.64
C LEU A 91 16.61 13.57 19.07
N LEU A 92 16.77 13.19 20.33
CA LEU A 92 18.00 12.64 20.91
C LEU A 92 17.98 11.11 21.05
N VAL A 93 16.83 10.47 20.84
CA VAL A 93 16.61 9.03 21.06
C VAL A 93 16.95 8.26 19.78
N PRO A 94 17.96 7.37 19.78
CA PRO A 94 18.27 6.53 18.63
C PRO A 94 17.18 5.47 18.43
N LEU A 95 16.79 5.25 17.17
CA LEU A 95 15.85 4.21 16.76
C LEU A 95 16.59 3.27 15.81
N ARG A 96 16.86 2.05 16.26
CA ARG A 96 17.47 1.00 15.44
C ARG A 96 16.70 -0.28 15.61
N GLY A 97 16.42 -0.94 14.51
CA GLY A 97 15.73 -2.22 14.54
C GLY A 97 15.81 -2.90 13.19
N LYS A 98 15.86 -4.22 13.23
CA LYS A 98 15.77 -5.06 12.06
C LYS A 98 14.88 -6.24 12.37
N GLY A 99 14.01 -6.61 11.44
CA GLY A 99 13.14 -7.77 11.60
C GLY A 99 11.94 -7.74 10.67
N VAL A 100 10.88 -8.44 11.07
CA VAL A 100 9.64 -8.53 10.30
C VAL A 100 8.63 -7.58 10.91
N PHE A 101 8.08 -6.68 10.11
CA PHE A 101 6.94 -5.85 10.45
C PHE A 101 5.65 -6.53 9.96
N LYS A 102 4.64 -6.57 10.83
CA LYS A 102 3.27 -6.99 10.51
C LYS A 102 2.32 -5.91 11.02
N GLY A 103 1.69 -5.19 10.11
CA GLY A 103 0.79 -4.08 10.44
C GLY A 103 -0.62 -4.36 9.95
N ASN A 104 -1.61 -4.17 10.81
CA ASN A 104 -3.02 -4.13 10.44
C ASN A 104 -3.52 -2.69 10.60
N PHE A 105 -3.96 -2.10 9.50
CA PHE A 105 -4.55 -0.77 9.42
C PHE A 105 -5.99 -0.95 8.95
N SER A 106 -6.91 -1.00 9.90
CA SER A 106 -8.35 -1.03 9.62
C SER A 106 -8.97 0.21 10.25
N GLU A 107 -9.91 0.84 9.53
CA GLU A 107 -10.75 1.92 10.06
C GLU A 107 -11.94 1.40 10.86
#